data_AF-A0A8J4UP23-F1
#
_entry.id   AF-A0A8J4UP23-F1
#
_cell.length_a   1.000
_cell.length_b   1.000
_cell.length_c   1.000
_cell.angle_alpha   90.00
_cell.angle_beta   90.00
_cell.angle_gamma   90.00
#
_symmetry.space_group_name_H-M   'P 1'
#
loop_
_entity.id
_entity.type
_entity.pdbx_description
1 polymer ?
#
loop_
_entity_poly.entity_id
_entity_poly.type
_entity_poly.pdbx_seq_one_letter_code
_entity_poly.pdbx_strand_id
1 'polypeptide(L)'
;MAQDTTVPKLNFEYWLDKAIEWGQATTLESQKDVCLHLPQLQEFLHQIYETLKHMDSIVAIQQFPLIGQLLGRLCWNPFVIGYDESQKTLMWCLCCLYSSEPQNPVELKANSWIRSLLCHLLSSSKWESNEAETSTFISTLGYTSADYYCHLVKNMVFSLVTELRGNQFNGLNIQGRVSASRVNAVSLFCLPLITMPDLTPLLETLLLYHGGTSKEILSSEFLEAVNEAFLKKKISLPESAIFSLWLRHLPSLEKATLYLLDQLVSIQLNSLEEVACVIKDSLLPQAASHPAIFRIVNEIFKNALLETDGTPEVMTTIQVFTQLFLQAHQNENKQHKFPLKAYFPHHHQPLVTALLRCPFELPTTQWSQHLKHISDMLKALVEGTNISSLADLFEIWFLVARFGEWLDIAAEQLLKAAVEPDALLWLLAFYYCPQNENQQRTQTMVEAQTVYNHLMMLFSCTVLSVKDLEAAVHSIMDIEQCCNQHLITHLLTNFLLFSSGGHMIAQEFIYHITETTDTSKEVCSLLIRTAYRINRNGEENQRTVKLLNELLQKLTSKV
;
A
#
# COMPACT_ATOMS: atom_id res chain seq x y z
N MET A 1 47.66 -3.31 -9.25
CA MET A 1 48.28 -3.81 -8.01
C MET A 1 47.27 -3.61 -6.91
N ALA A 2 46.67 -4.70 -6.45
CA ALA A 2 45.73 -4.69 -5.33
C ALA A 2 46.51 -4.35 -4.05
N GLN A 3 46.15 -3.25 -3.39
CA GLN A 3 46.58 -3.02 -2.02
C GLN A 3 45.66 -3.84 -1.13
N ASP A 4 46.18 -4.97 -0.65
CA ASP A 4 45.63 -5.71 0.49
C ASP A 4 45.40 -4.72 1.64
N THR A 5 44.13 -4.41 1.87
CA THR A 5 43.68 -3.68 3.05
C THR A 5 43.76 -4.69 4.19
N THR A 6 44.91 -4.75 4.82
CA THR A 6 45.17 -5.62 5.98
C THR A 6 44.20 -5.21 7.09
N VAL A 7 43.17 -6.04 7.29
CA VAL A 7 42.23 -5.93 8.41
C VAL A 7 43.07 -5.82 9.70
N PRO A 8 42.84 -4.82 10.57
CA PRO A 8 43.54 -4.73 11.84
C PRO A 8 43.42 -6.08 12.56
N LYS A 9 44.54 -6.61 13.07
CA LYS A 9 44.55 -7.89 13.79
C LYS A 9 43.84 -7.69 15.13
N LEU A 10 42.50 -7.75 15.11
CA LEU A 10 41.64 -7.61 16.27
C LEU A 10 41.91 -8.77 17.22
N ASN A 11 42.42 -8.47 18.42
CA ASN A 11 42.82 -9.47 19.39
C ASN A 11 41.63 -9.94 20.24
N PHE A 12 40.71 -10.67 19.61
CA PHE A 12 39.48 -11.16 20.26
C PHE A 12 39.76 -12.10 21.44
N GLU A 13 40.81 -12.93 21.36
CA GLU A 13 41.19 -13.86 22.44
C GLU A 13 41.58 -13.11 23.70
N TYR A 14 42.45 -12.11 23.59
CA TYR A 14 42.85 -11.27 24.71
C TYR A 14 41.66 -10.59 25.40
N TRP A 15 40.76 -9.98 24.63
CA TRP A 15 39.60 -9.29 25.20
C TRP A 15 38.54 -10.24 25.76
N LEU A 16 38.41 -11.44 25.19
CA LEU A 16 37.53 -12.47 25.72
C LEU A 16 38.05 -13.00 27.05
N ASP A 17 39.35 -13.29 27.14
CA ASP A 17 39.99 -13.71 28.39
C ASP A 17 39.83 -12.63 29.46
N LYS A 18 40.03 -11.35 29.10
CA LYS A 18 39.75 -10.23 30.00
C LYS A 18 38.28 -10.13 30.42
N ALA A 19 37.34 -10.25 29.49
CA ALA A 19 35.91 -10.24 29.83
C ALA A 19 35.49 -11.42 30.72
N ILE A 20 36.17 -12.57 30.59
CA ILE A 20 35.99 -13.73 31.49
C ILE A 20 36.56 -13.45 32.88
N GLU A 21 37.80 -12.94 32.97
CA GLU A 21 38.44 -12.56 34.23
C GLU A 21 37.63 -11.51 34.99
N TRP A 22 37.08 -10.54 34.28
CA TRP A 22 36.28 -9.49 34.89
C TRP A 22 34.92 -9.99 35.35
N GLY A 23 34.24 -10.85 34.58
CA GLY A 23 32.88 -11.30 34.90
C GLY A 23 31.94 -10.10 35.13
N GLN A 24 31.23 -10.10 36.26
CA GLN A 24 30.42 -8.94 36.73
C GLN A 24 31.24 -7.90 37.54
N ALA A 25 32.56 -8.06 37.63
CA ALA A 25 33.49 -7.21 38.37
C ALA A 25 33.12 -7.02 39.85
N THR A 26 32.85 -8.13 40.55
CA THR A 26 32.42 -8.15 41.95
C THR A 26 33.56 -7.98 42.96
N THR A 27 34.83 -8.08 42.53
CA THR A 27 36.02 -7.91 43.39
C THR A 27 36.75 -6.61 43.08
N LEU A 28 37.39 -6.00 44.08
CA LEU A 28 38.10 -4.72 43.92
C LEU A 28 39.25 -4.81 42.90
N GLU A 29 39.91 -5.97 42.81
CA GLU A 29 40.98 -6.25 41.85
C GLU A 29 40.44 -6.24 40.41
N SER A 30 39.30 -6.91 40.16
CA SER A 30 38.66 -6.93 38.84
C SER A 30 38.17 -5.55 38.41
N GLN A 31 37.62 -4.75 39.34
CA GLN A 31 37.15 -3.39 39.07
C GLN A 31 38.30 -2.46 38.65
N LYS A 32 39.43 -2.51 39.35
CA LYS A 32 40.63 -1.74 39.01
C LYS A 32 41.20 -2.15 37.66
N ASP A 33 41.19 -3.45 37.37
CA ASP A 33 41.68 -3.97 36.08
C ASP A 33 40.78 -3.53 34.91
N VAL A 34 39.45 -3.54 35.08
CA VAL A 34 38.50 -2.99 34.08
C VAL A 34 38.81 -1.51 33.83
N CYS A 35 38.91 -0.69 34.89
CA CYS A 35 39.18 0.74 34.74
C CYS A 35 40.52 1.03 34.05
N LEU A 36 41.54 0.21 34.29
CA LEU A 36 42.86 0.37 33.67
C LEU A 36 42.82 0.09 32.17
N HIS A 37 42.05 -0.91 31.73
CA HIS A 37 41.96 -1.33 30.32
C HIS A 37 40.82 -0.66 29.55
N LEU A 38 39.92 0.07 30.22
CA LEU A 38 38.72 0.66 29.61
C LEU A 38 39.01 1.55 28.38
N PRO A 39 40.03 2.43 28.36
CA PRO A 39 40.33 3.23 27.16
C PRO A 39 40.75 2.38 25.95
N GLN A 40 41.55 1.34 26.19
CA GLN A 40 42.00 0.40 25.16
C GLN A 40 40.84 -0.47 24.66
N LEU A 41 39.93 -0.83 25.57
CA LEU A 41 38.70 -1.55 25.23
C LEU A 41 37.79 -0.68 24.35
N GLN A 42 37.71 0.62 24.58
CA GLN A 42 36.92 1.54 23.75
C GLN A 42 37.47 1.65 22.34
N GLU A 43 38.77 1.83 22.18
CA GLU A 43 39.40 1.83 20.85
C GLU A 43 39.15 0.51 20.13
N PHE A 44 39.24 -0.61 20.83
CA PHE A 44 38.96 -1.93 20.28
C PHE A 44 37.49 -2.09 19.88
N LEU A 45 36.54 -1.73 20.74
CA LEU A 45 35.11 -1.78 20.44
C LEU A 45 34.75 -0.88 19.25
N HIS A 46 35.40 0.28 19.15
CA HIS A 46 35.21 1.18 18.02
C HIS A 46 35.77 0.57 16.73
N GLN A 47 36.94 -0.06 16.76
CA GLN A 47 37.50 -0.79 15.61
C GLN A 47 36.61 -1.97 15.20
N ILE A 48 36.02 -2.70 16.16
CA ILE A 48 35.03 -3.73 15.89
C ILE A 48 33.84 -3.10 15.16
N TYR A 49 33.23 -2.05 15.72
CA TYR A 49 32.07 -1.40 15.12
C TYR A 49 32.36 -0.91 13.69
N GLU A 50 33.49 -0.24 13.49
CA GLU A 50 33.94 0.26 12.19
C GLU A 50 34.15 -0.86 11.16
N THR A 51 34.52 -2.06 11.63
CA THR A 51 34.64 -3.26 10.79
C THR A 51 33.27 -3.86 10.51
N LEU A 52 32.42 -3.98 11.52
CA LEU A 52 31.10 -4.63 11.43
C LEU A 52 30.08 -3.85 10.61
N LYS A 53 30.11 -2.51 10.64
CA LYS A 53 29.11 -1.67 9.95
C LYS A 53 29.10 -1.84 8.42
N HIS A 54 30.10 -2.49 7.86
CA HIS A 54 30.25 -2.77 6.43
C HIS A 54 30.11 -4.25 6.08
N MET A 55 29.80 -5.10 7.06
CA MET A 55 29.76 -6.56 6.91
C MET A 55 28.35 -7.08 7.19
N ASP A 56 27.95 -8.13 6.45
CA ASP A 56 26.75 -8.88 6.77
C ASP A 56 26.93 -9.68 8.08
N SER A 57 25.85 -9.87 8.83
CA SER A 57 25.83 -10.59 10.11
C SER A 57 26.43 -12.00 10.04
N ILE A 58 26.22 -12.74 8.94
CA ILE A 58 26.74 -14.10 8.75
C ILE A 58 28.26 -14.05 8.53
N VAL A 59 28.71 -13.12 7.69
CA VAL A 59 30.13 -12.93 7.39
C VAL A 59 30.88 -12.49 8.63
N ALA A 60 30.30 -11.58 9.41
CA ALA A 60 30.85 -11.12 10.68
C ALA A 60 31.04 -12.27 11.68
N ILE A 61 30.07 -13.17 11.82
CA ILE A 61 30.16 -14.32 12.74
C ILE A 61 31.19 -15.35 12.24
N GLN A 62 31.30 -15.57 10.93
CA GLN A 62 32.32 -16.47 10.36
C GLN A 62 33.73 -15.91 10.53
N GLN A 63 33.90 -14.61 10.33
CA GLN A 63 35.19 -13.93 10.44
C GLN A 63 35.62 -13.76 11.90
N PHE A 64 34.66 -13.57 12.82
CA PHE A 64 34.90 -13.39 14.25
C PHE A 64 34.02 -14.33 15.09
N PRO A 65 34.34 -15.63 15.18
CA PRO A 65 33.50 -16.62 15.87
C PRO A 65 33.26 -16.33 17.36
N LEU A 66 34.17 -15.59 18.00
CA LEU A 66 34.13 -15.25 19.42
C LEU A 66 33.32 -13.97 19.71
N ILE A 67 32.86 -13.26 18.69
CA ILE A 67 32.28 -11.92 18.85
C ILE A 67 31.03 -11.92 19.73
N GLY A 68 30.13 -12.90 19.56
CA GLY A 68 28.92 -13.01 20.36
C GLY A 68 29.22 -13.28 21.83
N GLN A 69 30.22 -14.12 22.13
CA GLN A 69 30.62 -14.41 23.51
C GLN A 69 31.24 -13.18 24.18
N LEU A 70 32.10 -12.47 23.45
CA LEU A 70 32.75 -11.27 23.94
C LEU A 70 31.73 -10.15 24.22
N LEU A 71 30.94 -9.78 23.21
CA LEU A 71 29.93 -8.73 23.35
C LEU A 71 28.93 -9.08 24.46
N GLY A 72 28.45 -10.33 24.49
CA GLY A 72 27.57 -10.81 25.54
C GLY A 72 28.13 -10.55 26.93
N ARG A 73 29.37 -10.96 27.20
CA ARG A 73 30.01 -10.77 28.51
C ARG A 73 30.22 -9.30 28.87
N LEU A 74 30.65 -8.48 27.91
CA LEU A 74 30.85 -7.05 28.13
C LEU A 74 29.53 -6.33 28.46
N CYS A 75 28.42 -6.76 27.86
CA CYS A 75 27.09 -6.19 28.12
C CYS A 75 26.58 -6.46 29.55
N TRP A 76 27.13 -7.47 30.22
CA TRP A 76 26.80 -7.81 31.62
C TRP A 76 27.84 -7.30 32.62
N ASN A 77 28.86 -6.56 32.18
CA ASN A 77 29.86 -5.99 33.08
C ASN A 77 29.50 -4.54 33.46
N PRO A 78 29.16 -4.27 34.74
CA PRO A 78 28.67 -2.96 35.19
C PRO A 78 29.68 -1.82 35.02
N PHE A 79 30.98 -2.11 35.07
CA PHE A 79 32.04 -1.10 34.91
C PHE A 79 32.33 -0.77 33.44
N VAL A 80 32.04 -1.70 32.53
CA VAL A 80 32.10 -1.45 31.09
C VAL A 80 30.87 -0.69 30.61
N ILE A 81 29.66 -1.12 30.99
CA ILE A 81 28.41 -0.45 30.59
C ILE A 81 28.18 0.87 31.36
N GLY A 82 28.80 1.04 32.53
CA GLY A 82 28.72 2.27 33.31
C GLY A 82 29.40 3.46 32.63
N TYR A 83 30.22 3.23 31.61
CA TYR A 83 30.77 4.27 30.76
C TYR A 83 29.94 4.43 29.48
N ASP A 84 29.31 5.59 29.33
CA ASP A 84 28.32 5.90 28.30
C ASP A 84 28.79 5.58 26.87
N GLU A 85 30.04 5.92 26.51
CA GLU A 85 30.58 5.63 25.17
C GLU A 85 30.84 4.14 24.93
N SER A 86 31.21 3.38 25.97
CA SER A 86 31.39 1.93 25.87
C SER A 86 30.05 1.24 25.70
N GLN A 87 29.04 1.64 26.49
CA GLN A 87 27.66 1.17 26.37
C GLN A 87 27.08 1.44 24.98
N LYS A 88 27.21 2.67 24.47
CA LYS A 88 26.77 3.05 23.11
C LYS A 88 27.45 2.20 22.03
N THR A 89 28.77 2.02 22.14
CA THR A 89 29.53 1.25 21.14
C THR A 89 29.16 -0.23 21.18
N LEU A 90 28.93 -0.81 22.37
CA LEU A 90 28.41 -2.17 22.52
C LEU A 90 27.04 -2.34 21.88
N MET A 91 26.13 -1.37 22.10
CA MET A 91 24.80 -1.38 21.47
C MET A 91 24.92 -1.35 19.95
N TRP A 92 25.81 -0.51 19.39
CA TRP A 92 26.03 -0.45 17.94
C TRP A 92 26.61 -1.75 17.38
N CYS A 93 27.59 -2.34 18.05
CA CYS A 93 28.13 -3.65 17.65
C CYS A 93 27.05 -4.74 17.64
N LEU A 94 26.16 -4.75 18.65
CA LEU A 94 25.03 -5.68 18.71
C LEU A 94 24.03 -5.43 17.57
N CYS A 95 23.74 -4.17 17.25
CA CYS A 95 22.87 -3.83 16.11
C CYS A 95 23.48 -4.28 14.77
N CYS A 96 24.79 -4.18 14.57
CA CYS A 96 25.45 -4.66 13.35
C CYS A 96 25.36 -6.19 13.18
N LEU A 97 25.19 -6.94 14.27
CA LEU A 97 25.04 -8.40 14.23
C LEU A 97 23.58 -8.85 14.08
N TYR A 98 22.63 -7.92 14.08
CA TYR A 98 21.20 -8.22 13.94
C TYR A 98 20.84 -8.39 12.46
N SER A 99 20.20 -9.51 12.12
CA SER A 99 19.70 -9.76 10.76
C SER A 99 18.28 -9.20 10.58
N SER A 100 18.07 -8.31 9.62
CA SER A 100 16.73 -7.80 9.26
C SER A 100 15.83 -8.88 8.67
N GLU A 101 16.42 -9.85 7.95
CA GLU A 101 15.73 -10.94 7.27
C GLU A 101 16.34 -12.30 7.66
N PRO A 102 16.04 -12.82 8.87
CA PRO A 102 16.63 -14.06 9.35
C PRO A 102 16.16 -15.25 8.50
N GLN A 103 17.09 -15.96 7.87
CA GLN A 103 16.80 -17.06 6.94
C GLN A 103 16.76 -18.44 7.63
N ASN A 104 17.26 -18.54 8.85
CA ASN A 104 17.36 -19.80 9.57
C ASN A 104 17.05 -19.67 11.08
N PRO A 105 16.77 -20.80 11.78
CA PRO A 105 16.44 -20.80 13.20
C PRO A 105 17.57 -20.27 14.11
N VAL A 106 18.82 -20.34 13.66
CA VAL A 106 19.98 -19.87 14.43
C VAL A 106 20.00 -18.34 14.44
N GLU A 107 19.76 -17.70 13.30
CA GLU A 107 19.62 -16.24 13.17
C GLU A 107 18.43 -15.70 13.96
N LEU A 108 17.30 -16.41 13.97
CA LEU A 108 16.15 -16.04 14.81
C LEU A 108 16.52 -16.05 16.31
N LYS A 109 17.26 -17.08 16.76
CA LYS A 109 17.73 -17.18 18.14
C LYS A 109 18.78 -16.11 18.46
N ALA A 110 19.70 -15.83 17.53
CA ALA A 110 20.68 -14.77 17.66
C ALA A 110 20.01 -13.40 17.78
N ASN A 111 19.03 -13.10 16.92
CA ASN A 111 18.24 -11.87 16.98
C ASN A 111 17.48 -11.73 18.29
N SER A 112 16.89 -12.82 18.81
CA SER A 112 16.23 -12.81 20.13
C SER A 112 17.21 -12.53 21.27
N TRP A 113 18.41 -13.11 21.20
CA TRP A 113 19.47 -12.88 22.18
C TRP A 113 20.01 -11.43 22.11
N ILE A 114 20.25 -10.90 20.90
CA ILE A 114 20.65 -9.51 20.67
C ILE A 114 19.60 -8.55 21.24
N ARG A 115 18.31 -8.78 20.96
CA ARG A 115 17.22 -7.97 21.52
C ARG A 115 17.25 -7.97 23.05
N SER A 116 17.46 -9.13 23.68
CA SER A 116 17.56 -9.23 25.14
C SER A 116 18.72 -8.40 25.70
N LEU A 117 19.89 -8.44 25.05
CA LEU A 117 21.05 -7.66 25.46
C LEU A 117 20.84 -6.15 25.23
N LEU A 118 20.25 -5.76 24.11
CA LEU A 118 19.90 -4.36 23.85
C LEU A 118 18.91 -3.86 24.89
N CYS A 119 17.87 -4.63 25.24
CA CYS A 119 16.97 -4.27 26.32
C CYS A 119 17.70 -4.10 27.66
N HIS A 120 18.66 -4.98 27.99
CA HIS A 120 19.49 -4.85 29.20
C HIS A 120 20.37 -3.59 29.18
N LEU A 121 21.04 -3.29 28.07
CA LEU A 121 21.87 -2.09 27.93
C LEU A 121 21.04 -0.81 27.98
N LEU A 122 19.85 -0.81 27.38
CA LEU A 122 18.90 0.30 27.48
C LEU A 122 18.37 0.51 28.89
N SER A 123 18.44 -0.54 29.70
CA SER A 123 17.94 -0.61 31.08
C SER A 123 18.95 -0.11 32.13
N SER A 124 20.24 0.01 31.78
CA SER A 124 21.34 0.19 32.75
C SER A 124 21.75 1.64 32.99
N SER A 125 20.82 2.58 33.22
CA SER A 125 21.17 3.91 33.73
C SER A 125 21.08 3.94 35.27
N LYS A 126 22.24 3.74 35.92
CA LYS A 126 22.56 3.93 37.35
C LYS A 126 21.85 3.01 38.37
N TRP A 127 22.70 2.31 39.13
CA TRP A 127 22.44 1.57 40.38
C TRP A 127 21.79 0.19 40.28
N GLU A 128 22.61 -0.80 39.92
CA GLU A 128 22.40 -2.20 40.32
C GLU A 128 23.69 -2.71 40.97
N SER A 129 23.82 -2.52 42.28
CA SER A 129 24.81 -3.26 43.09
C SER A 129 24.22 -3.87 44.36
N ASN A 130 22.88 -3.94 44.48
CA ASN A 130 22.20 -4.62 45.59
C ASN A 130 20.77 -5.01 45.18
N GLU A 131 20.57 -6.20 44.57
CA GLU A 131 19.23 -6.73 44.24
C GLU A 131 18.25 -6.76 45.44
N ALA A 132 18.77 -6.84 46.68
CA ALA A 132 17.98 -6.76 47.91
C ALA A 132 17.47 -5.33 48.23
N GLU A 133 18.21 -4.28 47.86
CA GLU A 133 17.80 -2.89 48.10
C GLU A 133 17.00 -2.33 46.91
N THR A 134 17.28 -2.77 45.68
CA THR A 134 16.54 -2.36 44.48
C THR A 134 15.10 -2.86 44.52
N SER A 135 14.85 -4.10 44.97
CA SER A 135 13.48 -4.60 45.20
C SER A 135 12.73 -3.79 46.26
N THR A 136 13.44 -3.30 47.28
CA THR A 136 12.88 -2.46 48.34
C THR A 136 12.58 -1.03 47.83
N PHE A 137 13.50 -0.41 47.08
CA PHE A 137 13.34 0.94 46.50
C PHE A 137 12.24 0.99 45.43
N ILE A 138 12.23 0.02 44.51
CA ILE A 138 11.20 -0.16 43.47
C ILE A 138 9.82 -0.41 44.11
N SER A 139 9.76 -1.18 45.20
CA SER A 139 8.53 -1.36 45.98
C SER A 139 8.07 -0.11 46.75
N THR A 140 8.98 0.73 47.27
CA THR A 140 8.63 2.01 47.92
C THR A 140 8.14 3.08 46.94
N LEU A 141 8.52 3.00 45.66
CA LEU A 141 7.98 3.85 44.59
C LEU A 141 6.72 3.26 43.94
N GLY A 142 6.30 2.05 44.36
CA GLY A 142 5.07 1.39 43.89
C GLY A 142 5.18 0.66 42.55
N TYR A 143 6.39 0.41 42.04
CA TYR A 143 6.63 -0.28 40.77
C TYR A 143 7.10 -1.73 40.99
N THR A 144 7.04 -2.57 39.95
CA THR A 144 7.72 -3.88 39.91
C THR A 144 8.98 -3.81 39.02
N SER A 145 9.90 -4.78 39.12
CA SER A 145 11.15 -4.78 38.33
C SER A 145 10.92 -4.78 36.82
N ALA A 146 9.81 -5.36 36.34
CA ALA A 146 9.40 -5.30 34.94
C ALA A 146 8.91 -3.90 34.50
N ASP A 147 8.28 -3.15 35.40
CA ASP A 147 7.76 -1.80 35.11
C ASP A 147 8.89 -0.78 34.97
N TYR A 148 9.97 -0.95 35.73
CA TYR A 148 11.14 -0.06 35.70
C TYR A 148 11.81 0.00 34.32
N TYR A 149 12.02 -1.16 33.69
CA TYR A 149 12.65 -1.26 32.38
C TYR A 149 11.81 -0.63 31.26
N CYS A 150 10.49 -0.80 31.32
CA CYS A 150 9.55 -0.12 30.42
C CYS A 150 9.62 1.41 30.60
N HIS A 151 9.73 1.90 31.84
CA HIS A 151 9.90 3.33 32.12
C HIS A 151 11.23 3.89 31.59
N LEU A 152 12.33 3.14 31.64
CA LEU A 152 13.60 3.64 31.15
C LEU A 152 13.66 3.70 29.61
N VAL A 153 13.10 2.70 28.92
CA VAL A 153 12.94 2.74 27.46
C VAL A 153 12.12 3.96 27.05
N LYS A 154 11.01 4.24 27.76
CA LYS A 154 10.19 5.45 27.53
C LYS A 154 10.99 6.73 27.73
N ASN A 155 11.82 6.82 28.77
CA ASN A 155 12.66 8.00 29.02
C ASN A 155 13.72 8.21 27.93
N MET A 156 14.37 7.14 27.48
CA MET A 156 15.31 7.22 26.37
C MET A 156 14.60 7.66 25.08
N VAL A 157 13.47 7.04 24.75
CA VAL A 157 12.66 7.41 23.58
C VAL A 157 12.27 8.88 23.66
N PHE A 158 11.79 9.34 24.81
CA PHE A 158 11.45 10.74 25.03
C PHE A 158 12.66 11.66 24.84
N SER A 159 13.83 11.28 25.34
CA SER A 159 15.08 12.05 25.17
C SER A 159 15.48 12.14 23.70
N LEU A 160 15.47 11.02 22.96
CA LEU A 160 15.81 10.98 21.53
C LEU A 160 14.80 11.75 20.69
N VAL A 161 13.51 11.61 20.99
CA VAL A 161 12.45 12.41 20.34
C VAL A 161 12.66 13.89 20.61
N THR A 162 13.01 14.27 21.84
CA THR A 162 13.30 15.67 22.19
C THR A 162 14.54 16.19 21.48
N GLU A 163 15.61 15.38 21.37
CA GLU A 163 16.83 15.71 20.61
C GLU A 163 16.51 15.96 19.13
N LEU A 164 15.71 15.08 18.52
CA LEU A 164 15.33 15.16 17.10
C LEU A 164 14.34 16.32 16.82
N ARG A 165 13.41 16.59 17.74
CA ARG A 165 12.42 17.69 17.64
C ARG A 165 12.99 19.05 18.03
N GLY A 166 13.99 19.09 18.91
CA GLY A 166 14.49 20.25 19.64
C GLY A 166 15.07 21.40 18.80
N ASN A 167 15.01 21.34 17.48
CA ASN A 167 15.50 22.37 16.56
C ASN A 167 14.52 22.73 15.43
N GLN A 168 13.26 22.30 15.50
CA GLN A 168 12.29 22.54 14.42
C GLN A 168 11.43 23.80 14.61
N PHE A 169 11.43 24.43 15.80
CA PHE A 169 10.44 25.46 16.14
C PHE A 169 10.83 26.93 15.89
N ASN A 170 12.07 27.26 15.53
CA ASN A 170 12.46 28.65 15.23
C ASN A 170 13.25 28.72 13.92
N GLY A 171 12.61 29.20 12.85
CA GLY A 171 13.18 29.34 11.50
C GLY A 171 14.39 30.28 11.34
N LEU A 172 15.09 30.63 12.42
CA LEU A 172 16.19 31.60 12.43
C LEU A 172 17.46 31.16 13.18
N ASN A 173 17.55 29.94 13.74
CA ASN A 173 18.81 29.46 14.34
C ASN A 173 19.42 28.31 13.53
N ILE A 174 20.57 28.60 12.90
CA ILE A 174 21.40 27.63 12.15
C ILE A 174 22.22 26.74 13.10
N GLN A 175 22.19 27.00 14.40
CA GLN A 175 23.00 26.30 15.39
C GLN A 175 22.16 25.27 16.16
N GLY A 176 22.28 23.98 15.80
CA GLY A 176 21.73 22.88 16.62
C GLY A 176 21.18 21.64 15.90
N ARG A 177 21.10 21.56 14.56
CA ARG A 177 20.53 20.35 13.90
C ARG A 177 21.37 19.10 14.18
N VAL A 178 20.70 18.00 14.54
CA VAL A 178 21.32 16.68 14.68
C VAL A 178 21.98 16.29 13.35
N SER A 179 23.23 15.82 13.41
CA SER A 179 23.97 15.47 12.20
C SER A 179 23.28 14.34 11.44
N ALA A 180 23.39 14.34 10.11
CA ALA A 180 22.80 13.28 9.28
C ALA A 180 23.32 11.88 9.68
N SER A 181 24.61 11.77 10.04
CA SER A 181 25.20 10.53 10.55
C SER A 181 24.58 10.06 11.86
N ARG A 182 24.26 10.99 12.77
CA ARG A 182 23.61 10.65 14.04
C ARG A 182 22.18 10.18 13.83
N VAL A 183 21.42 10.84 12.95
CA VAL A 183 20.05 10.41 12.61
C VAL A 183 20.05 9.04 11.93
N ASN A 184 20.98 8.79 11.02
CA ASN A 184 21.17 7.49 10.38
C ASN A 184 21.53 6.39 11.40
N ALA A 185 22.43 6.68 12.34
CA ALA A 185 22.77 5.74 13.40
C ALA A 185 21.56 5.42 14.30
N VAL A 186 20.72 6.41 14.60
CA VAL A 186 19.48 6.20 15.37
C VAL A 186 18.47 5.36 14.58
N SER A 187 18.38 5.52 13.25
CA SER A 187 17.50 4.67 12.43
C SER A 187 17.95 3.21 12.42
N LEU A 188 19.26 2.96 12.29
CA LEU A 188 19.83 1.62 12.40
C LEU A 188 19.61 1.02 13.80
N PHE A 189 19.75 1.84 14.84
CA PHE A 189 19.50 1.42 16.21
C PHE A 189 18.06 0.93 16.44
N CYS A 190 17.09 1.54 15.73
CA CYS A 190 15.70 1.17 15.88
C CYS A 190 15.37 -0.20 15.26
N LEU A 191 16.13 -0.70 14.27
CA LEU A 191 15.85 -1.93 13.52
C LEU A 191 15.42 -3.13 14.39
N PRO A 192 16.19 -3.56 15.42
CA PRO A 192 15.81 -4.68 16.26
C PRO A 192 14.56 -4.44 17.12
N LEU A 193 14.16 -3.18 17.27
CA LEU A 193 13.15 -2.71 18.24
C LEU A 193 11.88 -2.16 17.57
N ILE A 194 11.77 -2.14 16.24
CA ILE A 194 10.65 -1.50 15.51
C ILE A 194 9.27 -1.95 16.00
N THR A 195 9.09 -3.21 16.40
CA THR A 195 7.80 -3.74 16.85
C THR A 195 7.46 -3.41 18.31
N MET A 196 8.34 -2.70 19.04
CA MET A 196 8.09 -2.29 20.43
C MET A 196 7.13 -1.09 20.46
N PRO A 197 5.97 -1.18 21.14
CA PRO A 197 5.02 -0.07 21.23
C PRO A 197 5.61 1.20 21.84
N ASP A 198 6.53 1.05 22.79
CA ASP A 198 7.20 2.18 23.45
C ASP A 198 8.11 2.97 22.48
N LEU A 199 8.50 2.38 21.34
CA LEU A 199 9.34 3.02 20.34
C LEU A 199 8.54 3.83 19.30
N THR A 200 7.22 3.63 19.20
CA THR A 200 6.35 4.29 18.22
C THR A 200 6.59 5.81 18.10
N PRO A 201 6.72 6.59 19.20
CA PRO A 201 6.99 8.03 19.11
C PRO A 201 8.33 8.38 18.44
N LEU A 202 9.35 7.52 18.61
CA LEU A 202 10.65 7.68 17.96
C LEU A 202 10.57 7.33 16.48
N LEU A 203 9.88 6.23 16.12
CA LEU A 203 9.66 5.86 14.72
C LEU A 203 8.94 6.97 13.96
N GLU A 204 7.86 7.50 14.52
CA GLU A 204 7.15 8.65 13.98
C GLU A 204 8.07 9.86 13.80
N THR A 205 8.85 10.19 14.83
CA THR A 205 9.74 11.36 14.78
C THR A 205 10.85 11.20 13.73
N LEU A 206 11.39 9.99 13.55
CA LEU A 206 12.37 9.69 12.50
C LEU A 206 11.76 9.82 11.11
N LEU A 207 10.59 9.20 10.88
CA LEU A 207 9.91 9.27 9.59
C LEU A 207 9.51 10.70 9.21
N LEU A 208 9.19 11.56 10.18
CA LEU A 208 8.89 12.97 9.95
C LEU A 208 10.16 13.86 9.91
N TYR A 209 11.35 13.30 10.12
CA TYR A 209 12.61 14.05 10.08
C TYR A 209 13.12 14.19 8.63
N HIS A 210 13.03 15.39 8.07
CA HIS A 210 13.36 15.69 6.67
C HIS A 210 14.78 16.27 6.46
N GLY A 211 15.58 16.42 7.52
CA GLY A 211 16.95 16.92 7.39
C GLY A 211 17.09 18.32 6.77
N GLY A 212 18.30 18.64 6.33
CA GLY A 212 18.61 19.88 5.58
C GLY A 212 19.15 19.64 4.17
N THR A 213 19.26 18.37 3.76
CA THR A 213 19.88 17.94 2.50
C THR A 213 18.85 17.24 1.63
N SER A 214 19.02 17.28 0.31
CA SER A 214 18.16 16.58 -0.65
C SER A 214 18.31 15.05 -0.66
N LYS A 215 19.35 14.52 0.01
CA LYS A 215 19.58 13.08 0.14
C LYS A 215 18.84 12.52 1.36
N GLU A 216 18.34 11.30 1.19
CA GLU A 216 17.76 10.51 2.29
C GLU A 216 18.81 10.26 3.38
N ILE A 217 18.41 10.49 4.62
CA ILE A 217 19.27 10.43 5.82
C ILE A 217 19.05 9.13 6.58
N LEU A 218 17.82 8.62 6.58
CA LEU A 218 17.47 7.36 7.22
C LEU A 218 18.07 6.19 6.42
N SER A 219 18.40 5.12 7.12
CA SER A 219 18.89 3.90 6.48
C SER A 219 17.77 3.22 5.70
N SER A 220 18.11 2.65 4.53
CA SER A 220 17.14 1.97 3.66
C SER A 220 16.50 0.77 4.36
N GLU A 221 17.32 0.04 5.13
CA GLU A 221 16.94 -1.12 5.92
C GLU A 221 15.87 -0.75 6.96
N PHE A 222 15.99 0.44 7.55
CA PHE A 222 15.00 0.94 8.52
C PHE A 222 13.67 1.24 7.85
N LEU A 223 13.69 1.95 6.71
CA LEU A 223 12.49 2.31 5.97
C LEU A 223 11.74 1.06 5.47
N GLU A 224 12.49 0.05 5.00
CA GLU A 224 11.91 -1.23 4.61
C GLU A 224 11.35 -2.02 5.80
N ALA A 225 12.10 -2.14 6.89
CA ALA A 225 11.66 -2.88 8.08
C ALA A 225 10.41 -2.25 8.72
N VAL A 226 10.31 -0.91 8.75
CA VAL A 226 9.12 -0.19 9.20
C VAL A 226 7.94 -0.46 8.27
N ASN A 227 8.14 -0.40 6.95
CA ASN A 227 7.09 -0.69 5.97
C ASN A 227 6.56 -2.13 6.13
N GLU A 228 7.46 -3.11 6.26
CA GLU A 228 7.12 -4.50 6.50
C GLU A 228 6.32 -4.72 7.78
N ALA A 229 6.76 -4.10 8.87
CA ALA A 229 6.06 -4.18 10.15
C ALA A 229 4.67 -3.54 10.07
N PHE A 230 4.53 -2.43 9.33
CA PHE A 230 3.25 -1.76 9.09
C PHE A 230 2.30 -2.62 8.24
N LEU A 231 2.76 -3.13 7.09
CA LEU A 231 1.96 -3.97 6.19
C LEU A 231 1.46 -5.24 6.89
N LYS A 232 2.31 -5.84 7.73
CA LYS A 232 1.96 -7.00 8.58
C LYS A 232 1.17 -6.64 9.85
N LYS A 233 0.72 -5.39 9.99
CA LYS A 233 -0.04 -4.85 11.13
C LYS A 233 0.61 -5.10 12.50
N LYS A 234 1.95 -5.20 12.55
CA LYS A 234 2.73 -5.37 13.79
C LYS A 234 2.99 -4.06 14.52
N ILE A 235 2.86 -2.94 13.82
CA ILE A 235 2.99 -1.59 14.37
C ILE A 235 1.81 -0.73 13.90
N SER A 236 1.49 0.29 14.70
CA SER A 236 0.50 1.32 14.37
C SER A 236 1.20 2.67 14.38
N LEU A 237 1.17 3.36 13.25
CA LEU A 237 1.78 4.69 13.05
C LEU A 237 0.73 5.66 12.50
N PRO A 238 0.86 6.97 12.78
CA PRO A 238 -0.04 7.97 12.21
C PRO A 238 0.12 8.05 10.68
N GLU A 239 -0.95 8.42 9.99
CA GLU A 239 -0.99 8.54 8.52
C GLU A 239 0.14 9.41 7.97
N SER A 240 0.44 10.54 8.63
CA SER A 240 1.51 11.45 8.23
C SER A 240 2.89 10.80 8.18
N ALA A 241 3.18 9.87 9.09
CA ALA A 241 4.45 9.15 9.13
C ALA A 241 4.55 8.12 8.00
N ILE A 242 3.45 7.42 7.71
CA ILE A 242 3.37 6.47 6.59
C ILE A 242 3.46 7.19 5.24
N PHE A 243 2.78 8.33 5.10
CA PHE A 243 2.85 9.12 3.87
C PHE A 243 4.27 9.66 3.64
N SER A 244 4.95 10.11 4.71
CA SER A 244 6.35 10.54 4.62
C SER A 244 7.27 9.38 4.22
N LEU A 245 7.07 8.19 4.79
CA LEU A 245 7.80 6.98 4.38
C LEU A 245 7.68 6.71 2.88
N TRP A 246 6.46 6.68 2.34
CA TRP A 246 6.22 6.40 0.92
C TRP A 246 6.66 7.51 -0.03
N LEU A 247 6.66 8.77 0.41
CA LEU A 247 7.22 9.89 -0.37
C LEU A 247 8.75 9.82 -0.50
N ARG A 248 9.41 9.21 0.48
CA ARG A 248 10.87 9.19 0.60
C ARG A 248 11.50 7.89 0.09
N HIS A 249 10.76 6.78 0.18
CA HIS A 249 11.25 5.46 -0.16
C HIS A 249 10.33 4.75 -1.16
N LEU A 250 10.67 4.86 -2.45
CA LEU A 250 9.92 4.24 -3.54
C LEU A 250 9.71 2.73 -3.36
N PRO A 251 10.72 1.91 -2.97
CA PRO A 251 10.50 0.47 -2.79
C PRO A 251 9.43 0.16 -1.74
N SER A 252 9.30 0.98 -0.69
CA SER A 252 8.24 0.80 0.32
C SER A 252 6.85 1.04 -0.26
N LEU A 253 6.69 2.06 -1.12
CA LEU A 253 5.42 2.36 -1.79
C LEU A 253 5.05 1.28 -2.81
N GLU A 254 6.03 0.82 -3.61
CA GLU A 254 5.84 -0.27 -4.56
C GLU A 254 5.38 -1.54 -3.83
N LYS A 255 6.08 -1.91 -2.75
CA LYS A 255 5.74 -3.07 -1.92
C LYS A 255 4.36 -2.94 -1.28
N ALA A 256 3.98 -1.77 -0.80
CA ALA A 256 2.65 -1.52 -0.25
C ALA A 256 1.54 -1.67 -1.32
N THR A 257 1.79 -1.19 -2.54
CA THR A 257 0.83 -1.29 -3.66
C THR A 257 0.68 -2.73 -4.14
N LEU A 258 1.79 -3.46 -4.28
CA LEU A 258 1.78 -4.87 -4.65
C LEU A 258 1.13 -5.74 -3.55
N TYR A 259 1.38 -5.44 -2.27
CA TYR A 259 0.73 -6.10 -1.15
C TYR A 259 -0.79 -5.91 -1.17
N LEU A 260 -1.28 -4.70 -1.52
CA LEU A 260 -2.71 -4.46 -1.71
C LEU A 260 -3.29 -5.32 -2.86
N LEU A 261 -2.60 -5.38 -4.01
CA LEU A 261 -3.05 -6.21 -5.14
C LEU A 261 -3.10 -7.69 -4.77
N ASP A 262 -2.08 -8.21 -4.08
CA ASP A 262 -2.02 -9.59 -3.60
C ASP A 262 -3.19 -9.93 -2.66
N GLN A 263 -3.50 -9.02 -1.72
CA GLN A 263 -4.67 -9.17 -0.85
C GLN A 263 -5.98 -9.19 -1.62
N LEU A 264 -6.16 -8.29 -2.59
CA LEU A 264 -7.41 -8.16 -3.34
C LEU A 264 -7.63 -9.29 -4.34
N VAL A 265 -6.58 -9.81 -4.97
CA VAL A 265 -6.67 -10.99 -5.84
C VAL A 265 -6.97 -12.26 -5.03
N SER A 266 -6.52 -12.30 -3.78
CA SER A 266 -6.84 -13.40 -2.86
C SER A 266 -8.28 -13.37 -2.34
N ILE A 267 -8.97 -12.22 -2.45
CA ILE A 267 -10.36 -12.06 -2.04
C ILE A 267 -11.26 -12.48 -3.19
N GLN A 268 -12.17 -13.42 -2.91
CA GLN A 268 -13.23 -13.74 -3.86
C GLN A 268 -14.17 -12.52 -3.97
N LEU A 269 -14.32 -11.98 -5.18
CA LEU A 269 -15.17 -10.81 -5.46
C LEU A 269 -16.65 -11.10 -5.21
N ASN A 270 -17.05 -11.04 -3.95
CA ASN A 270 -18.44 -11.25 -3.52
C ASN A 270 -19.12 -9.92 -3.15
N SER A 271 -18.33 -8.89 -2.79
CA SER A 271 -18.81 -7.57 -2.39
C SER A 271 -17.77 -6.49 -2.71
N LEU A 272 -18.23 -5.37 -3.29
CA LEU A 272 -17.36 -4.20 -3.50
C LEU A 272 -17.14 -3.40 -2.21
N GLU A 273 -18.02 -3.53 -1.23
CA GLU A 273 -17.83 -2.95 0.10
C GLU A 273 -16.61 -3.55 0.80
N GLU A 274 -16.41 -4.86 0.71
CA GLU A 274 -15.24 -5.55 1.26
C GLU A 274 -13.94 -5.09 0.56
N VAL A 275 -13.94 -5.06 -0.77
CA VAL A 275 -12.83 -4.51 -1.57
C VAL A 275 -12.53 -3.07 -1.17
N ALA A 276 -13.56 -2.23 -1.03
CA ALA A 276 -13.40 -0.85 -0.62
C ALA A 276 -12.85 -0.72 0.82
N CYS A 277 -13.25 -1.60 1.75
CA CYS A 277 -12.69 -1.64 3.10
C CYS A 277 -11.20 -1.97 3.08
N VAL A 278 -10.79 -3.02 2.36
CA VAL A 278 -9.36 -3.41 2.25
C VAL A 278 -8.52 -2.29 1.63
N ILE A 279 -9.03 -1.66 0.57
CA ILE A 279 -8.35 -0.52 -0.07
C ILE A 279 -8.26 0.68 0.89
N LYS A 280 -9.30 0.99 1.68
CA LYS A 280 -9.24 2.06 2.70
C LYS A 280 -8.23 1.75 3.80
N ASP A 281 -8.21 0.52 4.28
CA ASP A 281 -7.33 0.05 5.37
C ASP A 281 -5.84 0.01 4.96
N SER A 282 -5.57 0.08 3.67
CA SER A 282 -4.21 0.22 3.12
C SER A 282 -3.63 1.62 3.26
N LEU A 283 -4.45 2.66 3.48
CA LEU A 283 -4.08 4.08 3.46
C LEU A 283 -3.60 4.64 2.11
N LEU A 284 -3.48 3.82 1.05
CA LEU A 284 -3.01 4.25 -0.26
C LEU A 284 -3.92 5.31 -0.92
N PRO A 285 -5.26 5.24 -0.86
CA PRO A 285 -6.11 6.29 -1.41
C PRO A 285 -5.87 7.66 -0.79
N GLN A 286 -5.65 7.70 0.53
CA GLN A 286 -5.38 8.92 1.30
C GLN A 286 -3.98 9.45 0.99
N ALA A 287 -2.98 8.57 0.92
CA ALA A 287 -1.61 8.93 0.57
C ALA A 287 -1.51 9.45 -0.89
N ALA A 288 -2.31 8.87 -1.79
CA ALA A 288 -2.40 9.26 -3.19
C ALA A 288 -2.99 10.67 -3.38
N SER A 289 -3.54 11.30 -2.35
CA SER A 289 -3.80 12.74 -2.41
C SER A 289 -2.53 13.56 -2.69
N HIS A 290 -1.33 13.02 -2.43
CA HIS A 290 -0.10 13.59 -2.96
C HIS A 290 0.18 13.09 -4.40
N PRO A 291 0.34 13.98 -5.41
CA PRO A 291 0.46 13.59 -6.82
C PRO A 291 1.60 12.62 -7.14
N ALA A 292 2.73 12.70 -6.42
CA ALA A 292 3.84 11.77 -6.62
C ALA A 292 3.45 10.32 -6.26
N ILE A 293 2.73 10.13 -5.16
CA ILE A 293 2.25 8.81 -4.74
C ILE A 293 1.21 8.31 -5.73
N PHE A 294 0.21 9.14 -6.07
CA PHE A 294 -0.82 8.78 -7.05
C PHE A 294 -0.22 8.28 -8.35
N ARG A 295 0.77 8.98 -8.90
CA ARG A 295 1.37 8.62 -10.19
C ARG A 295 2.09 7.26 -10.14
N ILE A 296 2.80 6.96 -9.05
CA ILE A 296 3.46 5.66 -8.89
C ILE A 296 2.43 4.53 -8.74
N VAL A 297 1.44 4.69 -7.84
CA VAL A 297 0.38 3.70 -7.65
C VAL A 297 -0.38 3.46 -8.96
N ASN A 298 -0.71 4.53 -9.67
CA ASN A 298 -1.41 4.48 -10.95
C ASN A 298 -0.59 3.77 -12.04
N GLU A 299 0.74 3.94 -12.05
CA GLU A 299 1.61 3.24 -13.00
C GLU A 299 1.70 1.75 -12.68
N ILE A 300 1.79 1.36 -11.40
CA ILE A 300 1.77 -0.04 -10.97
C ILE A 300 0.45 -0.71 -11.38
N PHE A 301 -0.68 -0.03 -11.17
CA PHE A 301 -1.99 -0.51 -11.63
C PHE A 301 -2.09 -0.65 -13.14
N LYS A 302 -1.55 0.32 -13.89
CA LYS A 302 -1.49 0.24 -15.35
C LYS A 302 -0.71 -0.99 -15.81
N ASN A 303 0.44 -1.26 -15.19
CA ASN A 303 1.24 -2.43 -15.47
C ASN A 303 0.53 -3.73 -15.07
N ALA A 304 -0.09 -3.80 -13.88
CA ALA A 304 -0.86 -4.96 -13.45
C ALA A 304 -2.03 -5.27 -14.42
N LEU A 305 -2.66 -4.23 -14.96
CA LEU A 305 -3.73 -4.39 -15.94
C LEU A 305 -3.22 -4.96 -17.27
N LEU A 306 -2.06 -4.49 -17.75
CA LEU A 306 -1.41 -5.00 -18.96
C LEU A 306 -0.95 -6.46 -18.80
N GLU A 307 -0.33 -6.78 -17.67
CA GLU A 307 0.16 -8.14 -17.37
C GLU A 307 -0.97 -9.16 -17.18
N THR A 308 -2.17 -8.70 -16.79
CA THR A 308 -3.34 -9.57 -16.60
C THR A 308 -4.32 -9.53 -17.77
N ASP A 309 -3.97 -8.90 -18.89
CA ASP A 309 -4.85 -8.75 -20.05
C ASP A 309 -6.26 -8.23 -19.70
N GLY A 310 -6.34 -7.33 -18.72
CA GLY A 310 -7.61 -6.70 -18.35
C GLY A 310 -8.54 -7.51 -17.44
N THR A 311 -8.03 -8.42 -16.61
CA THR A 311 -8.86 -9.17 -15.64
C THR A 311 -9.86 -8.29 -14.87
N PRO A 312 -11.10 -8.77 -14.65
CA PRO A 312 -12.12 -8.00 -13.95
C PRO A 312 -11.72 -7.67 -12.51
N GLU A 313 -10.92 -8.49 -11.85
CA GLU A 313 -10.40 -8.28 -10.50
C GLU A 313 -9.50 -7.03 -10.41
N VAL A 314 -8.53 -6.92 -11.33
CA VAL A 314 -7.62 -5.77 -11.39
C VAL A 314 -8.38 -4.53 -11.82
N MET A 315 -9.24 -4.61 -12.84
CA MET A 315 -10.05 -3.49 -13.29
C MET A 315 -10.95 -2.95 -12.17
N THR A 316 -11.61 -3.84 -11.43
CA THR A 316 -12.45 -3.48 -10.28
C THR A 316 -11.64 -2.79 -9.19
N THR A 317 -10.47 -3.33 -8.86
CA THR A 317 -9.55 -2.73 -7.88
C THR A 317 -9.19 -1.30 -8.26
N ILE A 318 -8.85 -1.07 -9.53
CA ILE A 318 -8.49 0.25 -10.06
C ILE A 318 -9.65 1.23 -9.96
N GLN A 319 -10.87 0.79 -10.31
CA GLN A 319 -12.07 1.62 -10.24
C GLN A 319 -12.44 1.99 -8.81
N VAL A 320 -12.45 1.01 -7.88
CA VAL A 320 -12.74 1.25 -6.47
C VAL A 320 -11.67 2.14 -5.84
N PHE A 321 -10.38 1.89 -6.12
CA PHE A 321 -9.30 2.77 -5.67
C PHE A 321 -9.50 4.19 -6.16
N THR A 322 -9.81 4.38 -7.45
CA THR A 322 -10.03 5.71 -8.04
C THR A 322 -11.17 6.43 -7.31
N GLN A 323 -12.30 5.75 -7.06
CA GLN A 323 -13.42 6.32 -6.31
C GLN A 323 -13.05 6.73 -4.88
N LEU A 324 -12.23 5.94 -4.20
CA LEU A 324 -11.77 6.21 -2.83
C LEU A 324 -10.76 7.36 -2.77
N PHE A 325 -9.83 7.40 -3.74
CA PHE A 325 -8.91 8.51 -3.93
C PHE A 325 -9.67 9.82 -4.13
N LEU A 326 -10.71 9.83 -4.97
CA LEU A 326 -11.53 11.03 -5.18
C LEU A 326 -12.22 11.51 -3.91
N GLN A 327 -12.77 10.58 -3.10
CA GLN A 327 -13.36 10.92 -1.81
C GLN A 327 -12.32 11.53 -0.86
N ALA A 328 -11.12 10.94 -0.79
CA ALA A 328 -10.01 11.48 0.01
C ALA A 328 -9.63 12.89 -0.48
N HIS A 329 -9.40 13.06 -1.77
CA HIS A 329 -9.04 14.35 -2.39
C HIS A 329 -10.12 15.43 -2.22
N GLN A 330 -11.41 15.05 -2.23
CA GLN A 330 -12.52 15.97 -1.95
C GLN A 330 -12.53 16.43 -0.49
N ASN A 331 -12.28 15.51 0.45
CA ASN A 331 -12.28 15.78 1.89
C ASN A 331 -11.04 16.54 2.38
N GLU A 332 -9.98 16.63 1.58
CA GLU A 332 -8.79 17.42 1.95
C GLU A 332 -9.09 18.90 2.17
N ASN A 333 -8.39 19.50 3.14
CA ASN A 333 -8.45 20.93 3.42
C ASN A 333 -8.09 21.73 2.17
N LYS A 334 -8.96 22.68 1.78
CA LYS A 334 -8.83 23.50 0.56
C LYS A 334 -7.47 24.20 0.39
N GLN A 335 -6.73 24.44 1.49
CA GLN A 335 -5.42 25.08 1.47
C GLN A 335 -4.27 24.20 0.92
N HIS A 336 -4.44 22.87 0.87
CA HIS A 336 -3.37 21.93 0.50
C HIS A 336 -3.67 21.11 -0.77
N LYS A 337 -4.70 21.46 -1.53
CA LYS A 337 -5.09 20.71 -2.73
C LYS A 337 -4.17 21.02 -3.91
N PHE A 338 -3.60 19.98 -4.50
CA PHE A 338 -2.85 20.09 -5.75
C PHE A 338 -3.81 20.23 -6.95
N PRO A 339 -3.38 20.92 -8.03
CA PRO A 339 -4.19 21.01 -9.25
C PRO A 339 -4.31 19.65 -9.93
N LEU A 340 -5.44 19.40 -10.63
CA LEU A 340 -5.68 18.15 -11.37
C LEU A 340 -4.56 17.79 -12.35
N LYS A 341 -3.94 18.80 -12.96
CA LYS A 341 -2.78 18.65 -13.85
C LYS A 341 -1.58 17.98 -13.18
N ALA A 342 -1.45 18.05 -11.85
CA ALA A 342 -0.38 17.36 -11.13
C ALA A 342 -0.59 15.84 -11.10
N TYR A 343 -1.85 15.38 -11.01
CA TYR A 343 -2.20 13.95 -11.02
C TYR A 343 -2.27 13.40 -12.45
N PHE A 344 -2.76 14.19 -13.40
CA PHE A 344 -2.96 13.80 -14.81
C PHE A 344 -2.19 14.73 -15.77
N PRO A 345 -0.85 14.75 -15.76
CA PRO A 345 -0.06 15.75 -16.48
C PRO A 345 -0.14 15.64 -18.01
N HIS A 346 -0.33 14.43 -18.54
CA HIS A 346 -0.32 14.13 -19.98
C HIS A 346 -1.71 14.01 -20.60
N HIS A 347 -2.78 14.15 -19.81
CA HIS A 347 -4.14 13.92 -20.28
C HIS A 347 -4.84 15.23 -20.68
N HIS A 348 -5.84 15.12 -21.56
CA HIS A 348 -6.71 16.24 -21.93
C HIS A 348 -7.53 16.73 -20.73
N GLN A 349 -7.21 17.92 -20.21
CA GLN A 349 -7.76 18.42 -18.94
C GLN A 349 -9.29 18.58 -18.91
N PRO A 350 -9.97 19.05 -19.98
CA PRO A 350 -11.44 19.08 -20.02
C PRO A 350 -12.07 17.71 -19.82
N LEU A 351 -11.54 16.68 -20.48
CA LEU A 351 -12.01 15.30 -20.33
C LEU A 351 -11.78 14.79 -18.90
N VAL A 352 -10.59 15.00 -18.33
CA VAL A 352 -10.28 14.64 -16.94
C VAL A 352 -11.29 15.29 -15.99
N THR A 353 -11.57 16.59 -16.17
CA THR A 353 -12.52 17.33 -15.33
C THR A 353 -13.94 16.75 -15.43
N ALA A 354 -14.38 16.36 -16.63
CA ALA A 354 -15.70 15.76 -16.81
C ALA A 354 -15.81 14.37 -16.18
N LEU A 355 -14.77 13.54 -16.26
CA LEU A 355 -14.73 12.20 -15.68
C LEU A 355 -14.66 12.21 -14.15
N LEU A 356 -13.93 13.17 -13.56
CA LEU A 356 -13.78 13.32 -12.12
C LEU A 356 -15.07 13.72 -11.39
N ARG A 357 -16.06 14.22 -12.12
CA ARG A 357 -17.34 14.59 -11.52
C ARG A 357 -18.01 13.34 -10.98
N CYS A 358 -18.40 13.35 -9.71
CA CYS A 358 -19.06 12.21 -9.10
C CYS A 358 -20.51 12.10 -9.60
N PRO A 359 -20.99 10.93 -10.04
CA PRO A 359 -22.36 10.78 -10.54
C PRO A 359 -23.45 11.20 -9.55
N PHE A 360 -23.26 10.93 -8.26
CA PHE A 360 -24.19 11.29 -7.18
C PHE A 360 -24.27 12.80 -6.90
N GLU A 361 -23.30 13.60 -7.34
CA GLU A 361 -23.36 15.07 -7.24
C GLU A 361 -24.19 15.70 -8.38
N LEU A 362 -24.52 14.92 -9.41
CA LEU A 362 -25.28 15.33 -10.57
C LEU A 362 -26.73 14.83 -10.47
N PRO A 363 -27.73 15.68 -10.73
CA PRO A 363 -29.10 15.21 -10.92
C PRO A 363 -29.17 14.18 -12.05
N THR A 364 -29.95 13.11 -11.86
CA THR A 364 -30.09 12.02 -12.82
C THR A 364 -30.55 12.48 -14.21
N THR A 365 -31.32 13.57 -14.27
CA THR A 365 -31.78 14.22 -15.51
C THR A 365 -30.66 14.81 -16.36
N GLN A 366 -29.49 15.07 -15.77
CA GLN A 366 -28.33 15.65 -16.47
C GLN A 366 -27.30 14.60 -16.87
N TRP A 367 -27.41 13.36 -16.40
CA TRP A 367 -26.43 12.30 -16.67
C TRP A 367 -26.27 12.05 -18.16
N SER A 368 -27.36 12.01 -18.90
CA SER A 368 -27.32 11.71 -20.33
C SER A 368 -26.62 12.81 -21.16
N GLN A 369 -26.85 14.09 -20.83
CA GLN A 369 -26.15 15.21 -21.45
C GLN A 369 -24.66 15.22 -21.08
N HIS A 370 -24.34 14.92 -19.81
CA HIS A 370 -22.96 14.83 -19.33
C HIS A 370 -22.18 13.71 -20.03
N LEU A 371 -22.80 12.54 -20.16
CA LEU A 371 -22.23 11.39 -20.87
C LEU A 371 -22.04 11.66 -22.36
N LYS A 372 -23.02 12.30 -23.03
CA LYS A 372 -22.86 12.75 -24.42
C LYS A 372 -21.65 13.68 -24.55
N HIS A 373 -21.48 14.63 -23.63
CA HIS A 373 -20.33 15.53 -23.63
C HIS A 373 -18.99 14.77 -23.45
N ILE A 374 -18.92 13.79 -22.53
CA ILE A 374 -17.75 12.92 -22.36
C ILE A 374 -17.45 12.17 -23.67
N SER A 375 -18.47 11.55 -24.27
CA SER A 375 -18.34 10.80 -25.52
C SER A 375 -17.85 11.69 -26.67
N ASP A 376 -18.42 12.88 -26.84
CA ASP A 376 -18.03 13.81 -27.91
C ASP A 376 -16.58 14.26 -27.77
N MET A 377 -16.13 14.55 -26.54
CA MET A 377 -14.72 14.88 -26.26
C MET A 377 -13.80 13.70 -26.56
N LEU A 378 -14.17 12.49 -26.12
CA LEU A 378 -13.38 11.29 -26.38
C LEU A 378 -13.30 11.01 -27.88
N LYS A 379 -14.41 11.09 -28.59
CA LYS A 379 -14.46 10.89 -30.04
C LYS A 379 -13.59 11.89 -30.77
N ALA A 380 -13.67 13.17 -30.41
CA ALA A 380 -12.83 14.22 -30.99
C ALA A 380 -11.33 13.99 -30.73
N LEU A 381 -10.97 13.45 -29.55
CA LEU A 381 -9.59 13.08 -29.24
C LEU A 381 -9.14 11.87 -30.05
N VAL A 382 -9.93 10.79 -30.03
CA VAL A 382 -9.63 9.47 -30.62
C VAL A 382 -9.59 9.51 -32.15
N GLU A 383 -10.52 10.23 -32.78
CA GLU A 383 -10.62 10.34 -34.23
C GLU A 383 -9.83 11.53 -34.79
N GLY A 384 -9.24 12.35 -33.92
CA GLY A 384 -8.40 13.48 -34.32
C GLY A 384 -7.06 13.01 -34.92
N THR A 385 -6.51 13.80 -35.85
CA THR A 385 -5.24 13.53 -36.56
C THR A 385 -3.99 13.49 -35.66
N ASN A 386 -4.14 13.72 -34.36
CA ASN A 386 -3.03 13.87 -33.41
C ASN A 386 -2.66 12.59 -32.65
N ILE A 387 -3.40 11.49 -32.82
CA ILE A 387 -3.03 10.21 -32.20
C ILE A 387 -2.15 9.43 -33.16
N SER A 388 -0.86 9.43 -32.85
CA SER A 388 0.17 8.82 -33.69
C SER A 388 0.54 7.38 -33.30
N SER A 389 0.03 6.85 -32.18
CA SER A 389 0.39 5.51 -31.71
C SER A 389 -0.72 4.78 -30.93
N LEU A 390 -0.64 3.43 -30.91
CA LEU A 390 -1.48 2.56 -30.07
C LEU A 390 -1.26 2.83 -28.56
N ALA A 391 -0.07 3.29 -28.17
CA ALA A 391 0.23 3.63 -26.79
C ALA A 391 -0.57 4.86 -26.33
N ASP A 392 -0.74 5.86 -27.19
CA ASP A 392 -1.54 7.04 -26.89
C ASP A 392 -3.04 6.67 -26.74
N LEU A 393 -3.55 5.75 -27.56
CA LEU A 393 -4.91 5.22 -27.44
C LEU A 393 -5.11 4.49 -26.10
N PHE A 394 -4.14 3.68 -25.70
CA PHE A 394 -4.19 2.97 -24.44
C PHE A 394 -4.21 3.93 -23.24
N GLU A 395 -3.42 5.00 -23.24
CA GLU A 395 -3.45 6.00 -22.16
C GLU A 395 -4.81 6.72 -22.05
N ILE A 396 -5.42 7.04 -23.19
CA ILE A 396 -6.78 7.62 -23.23
C ILE A 396 -7.82 6.62 -22.71
N TRP A 397 -7.75 5.36 -23.16
CA TRP A 397 -8.65 4.32 -22.68
C TRP A 397 -8.48 4.06 -21.18
N PHE A 398 -7.24 3.97 -20.69
CA PHE A 398 -6.94 3.74 -19.28
C PHE A 398 -7.45 4.88 -18.40
N LEU A 399 -7.43 6.12 -18.90
CA LEU A 399 -8.15 7.22 -18.25
C LEU A 399 -9.63 6.93 -18.10
N VAL A 400 -10.33 6.56 -19.17
CA VAL A 400 -11.77 6.26 -19.13
C VAL A 400 -12.08 5.07 -18.23
N ALA A 401 -11.28 4.00 -18.32
CA ALA A 401 -11.50 2.74 -17.61
C ALA A 401 -11.47 2.87 -16.09
N ARG A 402 -10.66 3.81 -15.56
CA ARG A 402 -10.60 4.16 -14.14
C ARG A 402 -11.92 4.74 -13.61
N PHE A 403 -12.71 5.37 -14.48
CA PHE A 403 -14.02 5.94 -14.15
C PHE A 403 -15.16 5.05 -14.65
N GLY A 404 -15.03 3.73 -14.43
CA GLY A 404 -15.98 2.69 -14.85
C GLY A 404 -17.45 2.95 -14.49
N GLU A 405 -17.71 3.70 -13.41
CA GLU A 405 -19.07 4.06 -13.00
C GLU A 405 -19.82 4.85 -14.07
N TRP A 406 -19.13 5.73 -14.81
CA TRP A 406 -19.76 6.45 -15.93
C TRP A 406 -20.15 5.51 -17.07
N LEU A 407 -19.41 4.42 -17.28
CA LEU A 407 -19.70 3.42 -18.31
C LEU A 407 -20.93 2.59 -17.91
N ASP A 408 -21.03 2.22 -16.63
CA ASP A 408 -22.22 1.53 -16.11
C ASP A 408 -23.47 2.43 -16.17
N ILE A 409 -23.31 3.74 -15.97
CA ILE A 409 -24.42 4.70 -16.12
C ILE A 409 -24.76 4.89 -17.59
N ALA A 410 -23.78 4.88 -18.50
CA ALA A 410 -24.06 4.95 -19.94
C ALA A 410 -24.90 3.77 -20.43
N ALA A 411 -24.57 2.54 -20.01
CA ALA A 411 -25.35 1.35 -20.31
C ALA A 411 -26.78 1.43 -19.73
N GLU A 412 -26.94 1.97 -18.52
CA GLU A 412 -28.25 2.19 -17.91
C GLU A 412 -29.07 3.27 -18.65
N GLN A 413 -28.45 4.40 -18.99
CA GLN A 413 -29.11 5.54 -19.64
C GLN A 413 -29.59 5.21 -21.06
N LEU A 414 -28.94 4.27 -21.75
CA LEU A 414 -29.44 3.75 -23.04
C LEU A 414 -30.86 3.17 -22.93
N LEU A 415 -31.22 2.58 -21.79
CA LEU A 415 -32.54 1.98 -21.58
C LEU A 415 -33.56 2.94 -20.98
N LYS A 416 -33.11 3.96 -20.23
CA LYS A 416 -33.98 4.84 -19.45
C LYS A 416 -34.20 6.23 -20.07
N ALA A 417 -33.26 6.75 -20.84
CA ALA A 417 -33.26 8.14 -21.27
C ALA A 417 -33.65 8.34 -22.74
N ALA A 418 -34.35 9.43 -23.04
CA ALA A 418 -34.63 9.86 -24.40
C ALA A 418 -33.42 10.59 -25.02
N VAL A 419 -32.29 9.90 -25.11
CA VAL A 419 -31.04 10.45 -25.66
C VAL A 419 -30.65 9.71 -26.92
N GLU A 420 -29.96 10.40 -27.83
CA GLU A 420 -29.39 9.80 -29.02
C GLU A 420 -28.45 8.64 -28.61
N PRO A 421 -28.78 7.40 -29.00
CA PRO A 421 -28.07 6.22 -28.52
C PRO A 421 -26.62 6.17 -29.04
N ASP A 422 -26.36 6.76 -30.21
CA ASP A 422 -25.09 6.75 -30.92
C ASP A 422 -23.90 7.19 -30.05
N ALA A 423 -24.07 8.24 -29.24
CA ALA A 423 -22.98 8.73 -28.39
C ALA A 423 -22.64 7.73 -27.26
N LEU A 424 -23.66 7.18 -26.61
CA LEU A 424 -23.44 6.22 -25.52
C LEU A 424 -22.95 4.87 -26.02
N LEU A 425 -23.47 4.41 -27.17
CA LEU A 425 -22.97 3.21 -27.84
C LEU A 425 -21.53 3.37 -28.30
N TRP A 426 -21.15 4.55 -28.80
CA TRP A 426 -19.75 4.84 -29.17
C TRP A 426 -18.83 4.80 -27.95
N LEU A 427 -19.26 5.37 -26.83
CA LEU A 427 -18.51 5.33 -25.58
C LEU A 427 -18.29 3.89 -25.09
N LEU A 428 -19.34 3.07 -25.10
CA LEU A 428 -19.26 1.67 -24.69
C LEU A 428 -18.41 0.84 -25.67
N ALA A 429 -18.58 1.04 -26.98
CA ALA A 429 -17.76 0.38 -28.00
C ALA A 429 -16.27 0.72 -27.83
N PHE A 430 -15.94 1.99 -27.55
CA PHE A 430 -14.56 2.39 -27.25
C PHE A 430 -14.02 1.74 -25.97
N TYR A 431 -14.83 1.62 -24.91
CA TYR A 431 -14.42 1.00 -23.65
C TYR A 431 -14.12 -0.50 -23.81
N TYR A 432 -14.96 -1.24 -24.53
CA TYR A 432 -14.80 -2.69 -24.68
C TYR A 432 -13.86 -3.08 -25.83
N CYS A 433 -13.69 -2.22 -26.84
CA CYS A 433 -12.79 -2.42 -27.98
C CYS A 433 -11.78 -1.26 -28.15
N PRO A 434 -10.88 -1.03 -27.19
CA PRO A 434 -9.97 0.12 -27.24
C PRO A 434 -8.96 0.09 -28.39
N GLN A 435 -8.60 -1.11 -28.86
CA GLN A 435 -7.61 -1.32 -29.90
C GLN A 435 -8.17 -1.16 -31.32
N ASN A 436 -9.50 -1.09 -31.47
CA ASN A 436 -10.12 -1.04 -32.79
C ASN A 436 -9.74 0.25 -33.51
N GLU A 437 -9.23 0.11 -34.73
CA GLU A 437 -9.03 1.24 -35.63
C GLU A 437 -10.38 1.87 -36.03
N ASN A 438 -10.37 3.05 -36.64
CA ASN A 438 -11.60 3.78 -36.99
C ASN A 438 -12.59 2.94 -37.83
N GLN A 439 -12.09 2.12 -38.75
CA GLN A 439 -12.95 1.23 -39.57
C GLN A 439 -13.55 0.10 -38.74
N GLN A 440 -12.75 -0.59 -37.92
CA GLN A 440 -13.21 -1.66 -37.04
C GLN A 440 -14.21 -1.13 -35.99
N ARG A 441 -13.97 0.06 -35.45
CA ARG A 441 -14.86 0.72 -34.51
C ARG A 441 -16.21 1.06 -35.14
N THR A 442 -16.20 1.46 -36.42
CA THR A 442 -17.44 1.70 -37.18
C THR A 442 -18.24 0.40 -37.31
N GLN A 443 -17.57 -0.73 -37.55
CA GLN A 443 -18.22 -2.05 -37.59
C GLN A 443 -18.80 -2.45 -36.21
N THR A 444 -18.03 -2.30 -35.13
CA THR A 444 -18.49 -2.53 -33.75
C THR A 444 -19.71 -1.67 -33.41
N MET A 445 -19.74 -0.42 -33.90
CA MET A 445 -20.88 0.48 -33.71
C MET A 445 -22.14 -0.03 -34.41
N VAL A 446 -22.03 -0.54 -35.64
CA VAL A 446 -23.17 -1.11 -36.36
C VAL A 446 -23.73 -2.34 -35.64
N GLU A 447 -22.85 -3.20 -35.13
CA GLU A 447 -23.23 -4.37 -34.33
C GLU A 447 -23.93 -3.96 -33.02
N ALA A 448 -23.32 -3.05 -32.26
CA ALA A 448 -23.88 -2.55 -31.01
C ALA A 448 -25.24 -1.86 -31.22
N GLN A 449 -25.39 -1.10 -32.30
CA GLN A 449 -26.66 -0.47 -32.69
C GLN A 449 -27.72 -1.52 -33.03
N THR A 450 -27.33 -2.60 -33.70
CA THR A 450 -28.24 -3.70 -34.05
C THR A 450 -28.75 -4.40 -32.79
N VAL A 451 -27.85 -4.73 -31.85
CA VAL A 451 -28.22 -5.29 -30.54
C VAL A 451 -29.17 -4.36 -29.80
N TYR A 452 -28.79 -3.09 -29.68
CA TYR A 452 -29.60 -2.09 -28.99
C TYR A 452 -31.01 -1.98 -29.60
N ASN A 453 -31.14 -1.90 -30.92
CA ASN A 453 -32.43 -1.80 -31.60
C ASN A 453 -33.33 -3.01 -31.31
N HIS A 454 -32.77 -4.22 -31.31
CA HIS A 454 -33.52 -5.43 -30.93
C HIS A 454 -33.96 -5.41 -29.47
N LEU A 455 -33.06 -5.02 -28.54
CA LEU A 455 -33.41 -4.89 -27.13
C LEU A 455 -34.50 -3.83 -26.90
N MET A 456 -34.45 -2.71 -27.62
CA MET A 456 -35.47 -1.66 -27.52
C MET A 456 -36.83 -2.09 -28.09
N MET A 457 -36.84 -2.94 -29.13
CA MET A 457 -38.10 -3.57 -29.58
C MET A 457 -38.72 -4.44 -28.49
N LEU A 458 -37.91 -5.21 -27.77
CA LEU A 458 -38.36 -6.06 -26.67
C LEU A 458 -38.65 -5.29 -25.37
N PHE A 459 -38.11 -4.08 -25.21
CA PHE A 459 -38.24 -3.29 -23.98
C PHE A 459 -39.69 -2.96 -23.62
N SER A 460 -40.53 -2.80 -24.65
CA SER A 460 -41.97 -2.51 -24.48
C SER A 460 -42.82 -3.77 -24.26
N CYS A 461 -42.25 -4.98 -24.41
CA CYS A 461 -42.96 -6.24 -24.21
C CYS A 461 -43.11 -6.54 -22.72
N THR A 462 -44.36 -6.59 -22.24
CA THR A 462 -44.67 -6.94 -20.84
C THR A 462 -44.64 -8.44 -20.57
N VAL A 463 -44.70 -9.26 -21.63
CA VAL A 463 -44.57 -10.72 -21.57
C VAL A 463 -43.45 -11.10 -22.52
N LEU A 464 -42.32 -11.55 -21.96
CA LEU A 464 -41.12 -11.94 -22.68
C LEU A 464 -40.74 -13.34 -22.22
N SER A 465 -40.37 -14.23 -23.14
CA SER A 465 -39.80 -15.54 -22.80
C SER A 465 -38.29 -15.56 -23.02
N VAL A 466 -37.60 -16.50 -22.37
CA VAL A 466 -36.16 -16.74 -22.58
C VAL A 466 -35.85 -16.96 -24.06
N LYS A 467 -36.70 -17.72 -24.78
CA LYS A 467 -36.53 -18.02 -26.21
C LYS A 467 -36.60 -16.79 -27.11
N ASP A 468 -37.43 -15.81 -26.74
CA ASP A 468 -37.56 -14.57 -27.53
C ASP A 468 -36.26 -13.75 -27.44
N LEU A 469 -35.66 -13.69 -26.25
CA LEU A 469 -34.39 -12.99 -26.04
C LEU A 469 -33.22 -13.79 -26.64
N GLU A 470 -33.21 -15.12 -26.50
CA GLU A 470 -32.22 -15.99 -27.15
C GLU A 470 -32.24 -15.85 -28.67
N ALA A 471 -33.42 -15.86 -29.30
CA ALA A 471 -33.54 -15.68 -30.74
C ALA A 471 -32.99 -14.32 -31.19
N ALA A 472 -33.27 -13.26 -30.42
CA ALA A 472 -32.71 -11.94 -30.69
C ALA A 472 -31.17 -11.94 -30.58
N VAL A 473 -30.60 -12.58 -29.56
CA VAL A 473 -29.14 -12.67 -29.37
C VAL A 473 -28.48 -13.57 -30.44
N HIS A 474 -29.06 -14.72 -30.76
CA HIS A 474 -28.51 -15.67 -31.75
C HIS A 474 -28.52 -15.10 -33.16
N SER A 475 -29.56 -14.35 -33.53
CA SER A 475 -29.62 -13.65 -34.83
C SER A 475 -28.46 -12.65 -35.05
N ILE A 476 -27.80 -12.24 -33.96
CA ILE A 476 -26.69 -11.29 -33.96
C ILE A 476 -25.34 -12.03 -33.84
N MET A 477 -25.29 -13.11 -33.05
CA MET A 477 -24.09 -13.93 -32.85
C MET A 477 -23.79 -14.89 -34.01
N ASP A 478 -24.78 -15.24 -34.85
CA ASP A 478 -24.61 -16.09 -36.06
C ASP A 478 -23.79 -15.39 -37.17
N ILE A 479 -23.52 -14.09 -37.04
CA ILE A 479 -22.55 -13.40 -37.87
C ILE A 479 -21.18 -13.79 -37.31
N GLU A 480 -20.39 -14.56 -38.07
CA GLU A 480 -19.06 -15.14 -37.74
C GLU A 480 -17.97 -14.15 -37.23
N GLN A 481 -18.36 -12.93 -36.89
CA GLN A 481 -17.50 -11.79 -36.61
C GLN A 481 -18.11 -10.82 -35.58
N CYS A 482 -18.90 -11.31 -34.61
CA CYS A 482 -19.39 -10.43 -33.54
C CYS A 482 -18.22 -10.02 -32.62
N CYS A 483 -17.80 -8.76 -32.71
CA CYS A 483 -16.47 -8.36 -32.25
C CYS A 483 -16.37 -8.07 -30.74
N ASN A 484 -17.45 -8.16 -29.95
CA ASN A 484 -17.33 -7.99 -28.50
C ASN A 484 -18.46 -8.60 -27.65
N GLN A 485 -18.22 -9.81 -27.12
CA GLN A 485 -19.13 -10.51 -26.22
C GLN A 485 -19.35 -9.77 -24.89
N HIS A 486 -18.36 -9.02 -24.40
CA HIS A 486 -18.43 -8.27 -23.15
C HIS A 486 -19.41 -7.10 -23.23
N LEU A 487 -19.36 -6.33 -24.33
CA LEU A 487 -20.32 -5.26 -24.60
C LEU A 487 -21.76 -5.78 -24.64
N ILE A 488 -21.99 -6.88 -25.35
CA ILE A 488 -23.31 -7.49 -25.48
C ILE A 488 -23.80 -7.99 -24.11
N THR A 489 -22.94 -8.64 -23.34
CA THR A 489 -23.23 -9.10 -21.98
C THR A 489 -23.61 -7.92 -21.09
N HIS A 490 -22.93 -6.78 -21.20
CA HIS A 490 -23.26 -5.58 -20.43
C HIS A 490 -24.63 -5.00 -20.81
N LEU A 491 -24.93 -4.88 -22.11
CA LEU A 491 -26.24 -4.40 -22.59
C LEU A 491 -27.38 -5.35 -22.17
N LEU A 492 -27.19 -6.66 -22.32
CA LEU A 492 -28.15 -7.68 -21.90
C LEU A 492 -28.41 -7.64 -20.40
N THR A 493 -27.35 -7.56 -19.60
CA THR A 493 -27.46 -7.51 -18.13
C THR A 493 -28.29 -6.28 -17.71
N ASN A 494 -28.01 -5.11 -18.28
CA ASN A 494 -28.82 -3.91 -18.01
C ASN A 494 -30.27 -4.07 -18.48
N PHE A 495 -30.51 -4.66 -19.65
CA PHE A 495 -31.86 -4.91 -20.16
C PHE A 495 -32.67 -5.79 -19.21
N LEU A 496 -32.07 -6.87 -18.69
CA LEU A 496 -32.70 -7.77 -17.74
C LEU A 496 -33.04 -7.09 -16.41
N LEU A 497 -32.18 -6.18 -15.95
CA LEU A 497 -32.39 -5.47 -14.67
C LEU A 497 -33.44 -4.37 -14.74
N PHE A 498 -33.50 -3.65 -15.87
CA PHE A 498 -34.26 -2.38 -15.98
C PHE A 498 -35.49 -2.45 -16.88
N SER A 499 -35.65 -3.46 -17.75
CA SER A 499 -36.87 -3.64 -18.54
C SER A 499 -37.93 -4.44 -17.78
N SER A 500 -39.22 -4.16 -18.03
CA SER A 500 -40.30 -4.86 -17.33
C SER A 500 -40.39 -6.35 -17.69
N GLY A 501 -40.24 -6.70 -18.97
CA GLY A 501 -40.22 -8.07 -19.47
C GLY A 501 -38.95 -8.82 -19.10
N GLY A 502 -37.78 -8.18 -19.26
CA GLY A 502 -36.49 -8.78 -18.89
C GLY A 502 -36.41 -9.13 -17.41
N HIS A 503 -36.96 -8.29 -16.54
CA HIS A 503 -36.97 -8.52 -15.10
C HIS A 503 -37.70 -9.83 -14.70
N MET A 504 -38.65 -10.31 -15.50
CA MET A 504 -39.36 -11.56 -15.22
C MET A 504 -38.54 -12.80 -15.58
N ILE A 505 -37.68 -12.70 -16.61
CA ILE A 505 -36.87 -13.82 -17.11
C ILE A 505 -35.40 -13.76 -16.67
N ALA A 506 -34.98 -12.67 -16.02
CA ALA A 506 -33.59 -12.39 -15.67
C ALA A 506 -32.89 -13.56 -14.97
N GLN A 507 -33.56 -14.19 -14.01
CA GLN A 507 -33.00 -15.30 -13.26
C GLN A 507 -32.79 -16.55 -14.12
N GLU A 508 -33.77 -16.91 -14.95
CA GLU A 508 -33.68 -18.07 -15.83
C GLU A 508 -32.63 -17.85 -16.93
N PHE A 509 -32.63 -16.65 -17.52
CA PHE A 509 -31.73 -16.30 -18.61
C PHE A 509 -30.27 -16.17 -18.17
N ILE A 510 -29.99 -15.49 -17.03
CA ILE A 510 -28.63 -15.41 -16.48
C ILE A 510 -28.13 -16.80 -16.13
N TYR A 511 -28.97 -17.66 -15.55
CA TYR A 511 -28.60 -19.04 -15.27
C TYR A 511 -28.24 -19.81 -16.56
N HIS A 512 -29.07 -19.68 -17.59
CA HIS A 512 -28.82 -20.33 -18.88
C HIS A 512 -27.50 -19.85 -19.53
N ILE A 513 -27.25 -18.53 -19.56
CA ILE A 513 -26.02 -17.97 -20.14
C ILE A 513 -24.78 -18.34 -19.33
N THR A 514 -24.85 -18.31 -18.01
CA THR A 514 -23.70 -18.64 -17.15
C THR A 514 -23.35 -20.13 -17.14
N GLU A 515 -24.29 -21.02 -17.50
CA GLU A 515 -24.00 -22.45 -17.73
C GLU A 515 -23.47 -22.75 -19.13
N THR A 516 -23.89 -21.98 -20.13
CA THR A 516 -23.55 -22.23 -21.54
C THR A 516 -22.32 -21.47 -22.02
N THR A 517 -21.92 -20.40 -21.32
CA THR A 517 -20.81 -19.51 -21.70
C THR A 517 -19.89 -19.23 -20.51
N ASP A 518 -18.62 -18.93 -20.80
CA ASP A 518 -17.62 -18.54 -19.78
C ASP A 518 -17.79 -17.07 -19.30
N THR A 519 -18.99 -16.51 -19.39
CA THR A 519 -19.29 -15.10 -19.02
C THR A 519 -19.71 -14.94 -17.56
N SER A 520 -19.72 -16.01 -16.78
CA SER A 520 -20.20 -16.02 -15.39
C SER A 520 -19.53 -14.96 -14.52
N LYS A 521 -18.20 -14.84 -14.58
CA LYS A 521 -17.43 -13.85 -13.83
C LYS A 521 -17.77 -12.42 -14.20
N GLU A 522 -17.97 -12.15 -15.49
CA GLU A 522 -18.32 -10.83 -15.99
C GLU A 522 -19.72 -10.41 -15.55
N VAL A 523 -20.72 -11.29 -15.73
CA VAL A 523 -22.09 -11.03 -15.28
C VAL A 523 -22.13 -10.80 -13.78
N CYS A 524 -21.42 -11.62 -12.99
CA CYS A 524 -21.27 -11.40 -11.55
C CYS A 524 -20.67 -10.03 -11.26
N SER A 525 -19.55 -9.66 -11.89
CA SER A 525 -18.89 -8.36 -11.69
C SER A 525 -19.81 -7.18 -11.98
N LEU A 526 -20.55 -7.22 -13.10
CA LEU A 526 -21.53 -6.19 -13.48
C LEU A 526 -22.68 -6.08 -12.47
N LEU A 527 -23.19 -7.21 -11.98
CA LEU A 527 -24.24 -7.23 -10.95
C LEU A 527 -23.75 -6.64 -9.63
N ILE A 528 -22.55 -7.00 -9.17
CA ILE A 528 -21.98 -6.46 -7.93
C ILE A 528 -21.74 -4.94 -8.07
N ARG A 529 -21.17 -4.48 -9.20
CA ARG A 529 -21.00 -3.05 -9.50
C ARG A 529 -22.31 -2.28 -9.48
N THR A 530 -23.34 -2.84 -10.10
CA THR A 530 -24.68 -2.25 -10.15
C THR A 530 -25.30 -2.17 -8.75
N ALA A 531 -25.20 -3.25 -7.96
CA ALA A 531 -25.70 -3.28 -6.58
C ALA A 531 -25.01 -2.22 -5.70
N TYR A 532 -23.68 -2.16 -5.76
CA TYR A 532 -22.88 -1.18 -5.01
C TYR A 532 -23.27 0.27 -5.36
N ARG A 533 -23.45 0.58 -6.65
CA ARG A 533 -23.89 1.91 -7.11
C ARG A 533 -25.29 2.26 -6.59
N ILE A 534 -26.26 1.36 -6.73
CA ILE A 534 -27.65 1.61 -6.31
C ILE A 534 -27.72 1.85 -4.79
N ASN A 535 -26.99 1.06 -4.00
CA ASN A 535 -26.92 1.22 -2.55
C ASN A 535 -26.37 2.60 -2.13
N ARG A 536 -25.41 3.16 -2.88
CA ARG A 536 -24.84 4.49 -2.60
C ARG A 536 -25.71 5.64 -3.06
N ASN A 537 -26.39 5.50 -4.20
CA ASN A 537 -27.25 6.55 -4.76
C ASN A 537 -28.58 6.69 -4.01
N GLY A 538 -28.94 5.73 -3.15
CA GLY A 538 -30.21 5.75 -2.42
C GLY A 538 -31.43 5.64 -3.34
N GLU A 539 -31.26 5.09 -4.56
CA GLU A 539 -32.34 5.01 -5.54
C GLU A 539 -33.48 4.09 -5.07
N GLU A 540 -34.71 4.59 -5.14
CA GLU A 540 -35.94 3.94 -4.65
C GLU A 540 -36.44 2.75 -5.51
N ASN A 541 -35.62 2.19 -6.41
CA ASN A 541 -36.06 1.09 -7.26
C ASN A 541 -35.98 -0.26 -6.54
N GLN A 542 -36.77 -0.40 -5.47
CA GLN A 542 -36.81 -1.56 -4.56
C GLN A 542 -36.96 -2.89 -5.30
N ARG A 543 -37.66 -2.88 -6.44
CA ARG A 543 -37.85 -4.06 -7.29
C ARG A 543 -36.53 -4.52 -7.93
N THR A 544 -35.76 -3.60 -8.50
CA THR A 544 -34.43 -3.90 -9.09
C THR A 544 -33.43 -4.33 -8.02
N VAL A 545 -33.42 -3.67 -6.86
CA VAL A 545 -32.56 -4.06 -5.72
C VAL A 545 -32.85 -5.49 -5.26
N LYS A 546 -34.14 -5.85 -5.13
CA LYS A 546 -34.55 -7.20 -4.73
C LYS A 546 -34.06 -8.26 -5.74
N LEU A 547 -34.27 -8.03 -7.04
CA LEU A 547 -33.80 -8.95 -8.08
C LEU A 547 -32.28 -9.08 -8.07
N LEU A 548 -31.53 -7.98 -7.95
CA LEU A 548 -30.07 -7.99 -7.86
C LEU A 548 -29.57 -8.87 -6.72
N ASN A 549 -30.14 -8.71 -5.52
CA ASN A 549 -29.76 -9.52 -4.37
C ASN A 549 -30.08 -11.01 -4.58
N GLU A 550 -31.23 -11.34 -5.19
CA GLU A 550 -31.59 -12.73 -5.53
C GLU A 550 -30.65 -13.35 -6.57
N LEU A 551 -30.23 -12.58 -7.58
CA LEU A 551 -29.28 -13.02 -8.60
C LEU A 551 -27.89 -13.25 -7.99
N LEU A 552 -27.40 -12.30 -7.20
CA LEU A 552 -26.09 -12.38 -6.55
C LEU A 552 -26.00 -13.55 -5.58
N GLN A 553 -27.03 -13.80 -4.75
CA GLN A 553 -27.07 -14.95 -3.83
C GLN A 553 -26.97 -16.29 -4.56
N LYS A 554 -27.65 -16.44 -5.70
CA LYS A 554 -27.60 -17.69 -6.47
C LYS A 554 -26.27 -17.88 -7.18
N LEU A 555 -25.69 -16.82 -7.73
CA LEU A 555 -24.40 -16.89 -8.42
C LEU A 555 -23.23 -17.13 -7.46
N THR A 556 -23.21 -16.46 -6.30
CA THR A 556 -22.17 -16.68 -5.28
C THR A 556 -22.25 -18.07 -4.62
N SER A 557 -23.41 -18.73 -4.63
CA SER A 557 -23.53 -20.12 -4.15
C SER A 557 -22.89 -21.18 -5.07
N LYS A 558 -22.47 -20.79 -6.29
CA LYS A 558 -21.88 -21.67 -7.32
C LYS A 558 -20.36 -21.48 -7.51
N VAL A 559 -19.77 -20.36 -7.05
CA VAL A 559 -18.33 -20.05 -7.17
C VAL A 559 -17.63 -20.44 -5.89
#